data_AF-A0A8B7QPI8-F1
#
_entry.id   AF-A0A8B7QPI8-F1
#
_cell.length_a   1.000
_cell.length_b   1.000
_cell.length_c   1.000
_cell.angle_alpha   90.00
_cell.angle_beta   90.00
_cell.angle_gamma   90.00
#
_symmetry.space_group_name_H-M   'P 1'
#
loop_
_entity.id
_entity.type
_entity.pdbx_description
1 polymer ?
#
loop_
_entity_poly.entity_id
_entity_poly.type
_entity_poly.pdbx_seq_one_letter_code
_entity_poly.pdbx_strand_id
1 'polypeptide(L)'
;MALTAAATLSVWDVHRQVVVVKEESLHSILAGSDMTVSQILLTQHGIPVMNLSDGKAYCFNPSLSTWNLVSDKQDSLAQCADFRSSLPPQDAMLCSGPLAIVQGRASTSGRQAARLFSVPHVVQQETTLAYLENQVAAALTLQSSHEYRHWLLLYARYLVNEGEVPGGSSIPLGPA
;
A
#
# COMPACT_ATOMS: atom_id res chain seq x y z
N MET A 1 3.37 20.87 11.66
CA MET A 1 4.49 19.93 11.57
C MET A 1 5.78 20.72 11.57
N ALA A 2 6.79 20.29 12.30
CA ALA A 2 8.13 20.87 12.31
C ALA A 2 9.17 19.76 12.10
N LEU A 3 10.17 20.05 11.26
CA LEU A 3 11.35 19.20 11.05
C LEU A 3 12.58 20.02 11.45
N THR A 4 13.40 19.49 12.34
CA THR A 4 14.57 20.20 12.89
C THR A 4 15.84 19.87 12.12
N ALA A 5 16.90 20.69 12.32
CA ALA A 5 18.24 20.41 11.78
C ALA A 5 18.88 19.14 12.34
N ALA A 6 18.40 18.64 13.49
CA ALA A 6 18.81 17.36 14.08
C ALA A 6 18.07 16.16 13.46
N ALA A 7 17.36 16.37 12.34
CA ALA A 7 16.55 15.35 11.67
C ALA A 7 15.50 14.72 12.60
N THR A 8 14.89 15.54 13.47
CA THR A 8 13.75 15.12 14.31
C THR A 8 12.45 15.76 13.83
N LEU A 9 11.40 14.96 13.80
CA LEU A 9 10.08 15.33 13.31
C LEU A 9 9.09 15.47 14.46
N SER A 10 8.31 16.55 14.45
CA SER A 10 7.20 16.72 15.38
C SER A 10 5.92 17.16 14.67
N VAL A 11 4.80 16.61 15.11
CA VAL A 11 3.46 16.94 14.61
C VAL A 11 2.57 17.19 15.81
N TRP A 12 1.83 18.30 15.77
CA TRP A 12 0.85 18.66 16.78
C TRP A 12 -0.49 18.88 16.11
N ASP A 13 -1.56 18.39 16.73
CA ASP A 13 -2.91 18.83 16.47
C ASP A 13 -3.16 20.05 17.35
N VAL A 14 -3.06 21.23 16.75
CA VAL A 14 -3.21 22.51 17.45
C VAL A 14 -4.66 22.79 17.86
N HIS A 15 -5.64 22.18 17.17
CA HIS A 15 -7.05 22.34 17.51
C HIS A 15 -7.39 21.57 18.78
N ARG A 16 -6.90 20.33 18.88
CA ARG A 16 -7.07 19.49 20.08
C ARG A 16 -6.01 19.74 21.16
N GLN A 17 -4.99 20.54 20.85
CA GLN A 17 -3.85 20.82 21.73
C GLN A 17 -3.11 19.56 22.19
N VAL A 18 -2.91 18.59 21.28
CA VAL A 18 -2.21 17.34 21.57
C VAL A 18 -1.02 17.14 20.63
N VAL A 19 0.01 16.47 21.14
CA VAL A 19 1.10 15.97 20.31
C VAL A 19 0.63 14.73 19.55
N VAL A 20 0.91 14.67 18.25
CA VAL A 20 0.61 13.53 17.37
C VAL A 20 1.90 12.73 17.12
N VAL A 21 3.01 13.42 16.87
CA VAL A 21 4.35 12.83 16.74
C VAL A 21 5.31 13.64 17.59
N LYS A 22 6.03 12.99 18.50
CA LYS A 22 6.86 13.65 19.51
C LYS A 22 8.34 13.43 19.21
N GLU A 23 8.98 14.41 18.57
CA GLU A 23 10.44 14.47 18.38
C GLU A 23 11.06 13.20 17.78
N GLU A 24 10.36 12.58 16.84
CA GLU A 24 10.76 11.30 16.25
C GLU A 24 11.95 11.47 15.32
N SER A 25 12.98 10.64 15.53
CA SER A 25 14.21 10.67 14.75
C SER A 25 14.03 10.03 13.38
N LEU A 26 14.46 10.75 12.33
CA LEU A 26 14.49 10.22 10.97
C LEU A 26 15.67 9.28 10.71
N HIS A 27 16.63 9.19 11.63
CA HIS A 27 17.82 8.34 11.44
C HIS A 27 17.44 6.87 11.23
N SER A 28 16.34 6.39 11.81
CA SER A 28 15.88 5.01 11.64
C SER A 28 15.51 4.65 10.20
N ILE A 29 14.96 5.60 9.43
CA ILE A 29 14.55 5.39 8.03
C ILE A 29 15.59 5.89 7.02
N LEU A 30 16.57 6.68 7.48
CA LEU A 30 17.68 7.20 6.67
C LEU A 30 19.00 6.44 6.89
N ALA A 31 19.06 5.52 7.85
CA ALA A 31 20.29 4.81 8.20
C ALA A 31 20.83 3.96 7.04
N GLY A 32 22.15 3.99 6.85
CA GLY A 32 22.86 3.04 5.98
C GLY A 32 22.88 3.37 4.49
N SER A 33 22.47 4.56 4.06
CA SER A 33 22.52 4.98 2.66
C SER A 33 22.71 6.50 2.50
N ASP A 34 23.30 6.94 1.39
CA ASP A 34 23.38 8.37 0.98
C ASP A 34 22.03 8.89 0.47
N MET A 35 20.95 8.45 1.11
CA MET A 35 19.59 8.68 0.68
C MET A 35 19.08 10.02 1.21
N THR A 36 18.39 10.76 0.35
CA THR A 36 17.80 12.05 0.71
C THR A 36 16.28 11.94 0.78
N VAL A 37 15.66 12.88 1.48
CA VAL A 37 14.20 13.02 1.51
C VAL A 37 13.78 13.79 0.26
N SER A 38 13.08 13.12 -0.65
CA SER A 38 12.65 13.70 -1.94
C SER A 38 11.36 14.49 -1.81
N GLN A 39 10.45 14.06 -0.93
CA GLN A 39 9.19 14.75 -0.66
C GLN A 39 8.70 14.45 0.76
N ILE A 40 8.06 15.42 1.38
CA ILE A 40 7.33 15.24 2.64
C ILE A 40 5.87 15.61 2.41
N LEU A 41 4.96 14.76 2.86
CA LEU A 41 3.52 14.97 2.86
C LEU A 41 3.01 14.91 4.30
N LEU A 42 2.01 15.73 4.62
CA LEU A 42 1.23 15.60 5.85
C LEU A 42 -0.22 15.33 5.44
N THR A 43 -0.77 14.18 5.84
CA THR A 43 -2.17 13.88 5.54
C THR A 43 -3.11 14.78 6.34
N GLN A 44 -4.38 14.86 5.92
CA GLN A 44 -5.43 15.57 6.67
C GLN A 44 -5.65 15.05 8.10
N HIS A 45 -5.22 13.81 8.38
CA HIS A 45 -5.31 13.19 9.70
C HIS A 45 -4.03 13.34 10.53
N GLY A 46 -3.08 14.16 10.06
CA GLY A 46 -1.83 14.44 10.78
C GLY A 46 -0.78 13.33 10.67
N ILE A 47 -0.92 12.42 9.71
CA ILE A 47 0.07 11.37 9.44
C ILE A 47 1.18 11.96 8.54
N PRO A 48 2.43 12.06 9.01
CA PRO A 48 3.52 12.49 8.16
C PRO A 48 3.99 11.32 7.28
N VAL A 49 4.30 11.63 6.02
CA VAL A 49 4.85 10.68 5.04
C VAL A 49 6.12 11.26 4.45
N MET A 50 7.15 10.43 4.39
CA MET A 50 8.50 10.73 3.93
C MET A 50 8.78 9.88 2.71
N ASN A 51 8.86 10.51 1.54
CA ASN A 51 9.34 9.87 0.33
C ASN A 51 10.85 10.08 0.25
N LEU A 52 11.57 8.99 -0.02
CA LEU A 52 13.03 8.99 -0.06
C LEU A 52 13.51 8.88 -1.52
N SER A 53 14.79 9.16 -1.76
CA SER A 53 15.37 9.17 -3.10
C SER A 53 15.56 7.77 -3.70
N ASP A 54 15.54 6.71 -2.90
CA ASP A 54 15.58 5.31 -3.39
C ASP A 54 14.22 4.82 -3.92
N GLY A 55 13.16 5.62 -3.76
CA GLY A 55 11.80 5.26 -4.17
C GLY A 55 10.94 4.65 -3.06
N LYS A 56 11.46 4.50 -1.84
CA LYS A 56 10.68 4.11 -0.67
C LYS A 56 9.92 5.28 -0.09
N ALA A 57 8.78 4.99 0.51
CA ALA A 57 8.03 5.95 1.30
C ALA A 57 7.63 5.35 2.64
N TYR A 58 7.92 6.10 3.70
CA TYR A 58 7.60 5.74 5.07
C TYR A 58 6.58 6.71 5.63
N CYS A 59 5.60 6.22 6.38
CA CYS A 59 4.73 7.07 7.19
C CYS A 59 4.91 6.74 8.67
N PHE A 60 4.69 7.74 9.53
CA PHE A 60 4.73 7.51 10.97
C PHE A 60 3.32 7.23 11.49
N ASN A 61 3.11 6.09 12.15
CA ASN A 61 1.84 5.75 12.78
C ASN A 61 1.85 6.19 14.25
N PRO A 62 1.07 7.21 14.67
CA PRO A 62 1.05 7.70 16.05
C PRO A 62 0.56 6.68 17.08
N SER A 63 -0.31 5.75 16.68
CA SER A 63 -0.90 4.76 17.60
C SER A 63 0.07 3.63 17.90
N LEU A 64 0.88 3.25 16.92
CA LEU A 64 1.92 2.22 17.07
C LEU A 64 3.27 2.81 17.44
N SER A 65 3.46 4.12 17.29
CA SER A 65 4.73 4.82 17.44
C SER A 65 5.84 4.25 16.56
N THR A 66 5.53 3.96 15.30
CA THR A 66 6.46 3.31 14.36
C THR A 66 6.50 3.98 12.99
N TRP A 67 7.66 3.89 12.34
CA TRP A 67 7.79 4.11 10.90
C TRP A 67 7.35 2.87 10.13
N ASN A 68 6.44 3.05 9.18
CA ASN A 68 5.87 1.97 8.38
C ASN A 68 6.14 2.25 6.90
N LEU A 69 6.72 1.27 6.20
CA LEU A 69 6.90 1.32 4.76
C LEU A 69 5.54 1.18 4.07
N VAL A 70 5.15 2.19 3.28
CA VAL A 70 3.85 2.22 2.58
C VAL A 70 3.98 2.18 1.05
N SER A 71 5.20 2.38 0.55
CA SER A 71 5.52 2.23 -0.87
C SER A 71 6.99 1.89 -1.01
N ASP A 72 7.30 0.99 -1.95
CA ASP A 72 8.66 0.75 -2.45
C ASP A 72 8.57 0.61 -3.98
N LYS A 73 9.13 1.56 -4.72
CA LYS A 73 9.08 1.55 -6.19
C LYS A 73 9.96 0.46 -6.82
N GLN A 74 10.90 -0.08 -6.07
CA GLN A 74 11.77 -1.17 -6.54
C GLN A 74 11.13 -2.54 -6.27
N ASP A 75 10.03 -2.59 -5.50
CA ASP A 75 9.33 -3.83 -5.21
C ASP A 75 8.61 -4.37 -6.45
N SER A 76 9.05 -5.56 -6.86
CA SER A 76 8.52 -6.30 -8.00
C SER A 76 7.07 -6.76 -7.85
N LEU A 77 6.52 -6.79 -6.61
CA LEU A 77 5.15 -7.26 -6.36
C LEU A 77 4.12 -6.49 -7.21
N ALA A 78 4.27 -5.16 -7.30
CA ALA A 78 3.35 -4.31 -8.05
C ALA A 78 3.36 -4.59 -9.57
N GLN A 79 4.51 -5.01 -10.11
CA GLN A 79 4.66 -5.32 -11.55
C GLN A 79 4.09 -6.69 -11.91
N CYS A 80 4.13 -7.62 -10.97
CA CYS A 80 3.70 -9.01 -11.17
C CYS A 80 2.24 -9.25 -10.79
N ALA A 81 1.61 -8.34 -10.03
CA ALA A 81 0.24 -8.47 -9.58
C ALA A 81 -0.78 -8.44 -10.74
N ASP A 82 -1.66 -9.44 -10.80
CA ASP A 82 -2.75 -9.55 -11.77
C ASP A 82 -4.11 -9.72 -11.07
N PHE A 83 -4.77 -8.59 -10.82
CA PHE A 83 -6.10 -8.52 -10.22
C PHE A 83 -7.15 -7.98 -11.20
N ARG A 84 -6.86 -8.00 -12.52
CA ARG A 84 -7.74 -7.41 -13.54
C ARG A 84 -9.14 -8.01 -13.57
N SER A 85 -9.25 -9.32 -13.37
CA SER A 85 -10.53 -10.05 -13.28
C SER A 85 -11.42 -9.55 -12.14
N SER A 86 -10.82 -8.91 -11.13
CA SER A 86 -11.50 -8.44 -9.91
C SER A 86 -11.86 -6.96 -9.96
N LEU A 87 -11.44 -6.25 -11.02
CA LEU A 87 -11.80 -4.85 -11.24
C LEU A 87 -13.25 -4.75 -11.75
N PRO A 88 -14.09 -3.90 -11.14
CA PRO A 88 -15.45 -3.72 -11.61
C PRO A 88 -15.46 -2.89 -12.91
N PRO A 89 -16.44 -3.11 -13.82
CA PRO A 89 -16.46 -2.50 -15.15
C PRO A 89 -16.55 -0.97 -15.16
N GLN A 90 -16.94 -0.33 -14.05
CA GLN A 90 -17.13 1.12 -13.94
C GLN A 90 -16.16 1.84 -13.00
N ASP A 91 -15.37 1.14 -12.16
CA ASP A 91 -14.41 1.80 -11.26
C ASP A 91 -13.03 1.97 -11.90
N ALA A 92 -12.99 2.64 -13.05
CA ALA A 92 -11.82 3.45 -13.41
C ALA A 92 -11.83 4.79 -12.64
N MET A 93 -12.54 4.85 -11.51
CA MET A 93 -12.55 5.97 -10.61
C MET A 93 -11.16 6.02 -9.96
N LEU A 94 -10.35 6.97 -10.42
CA LEU A 94 -9.02 7.26 -9.90
C LEU A 94 -9.12 7.41 -8.39
N CYS A 95 -8.59 6.45 -7.62
CA CYS A 95 -8.41 6.66 -6.19
C CYS A 95 -7.48 7.87 -6.03
N SER A 96 -8.05 8.97 -5.54
CA SER A 96 -7.32 10.18 -5.21
C SER A 96 -7.18 10.21 -3.70
N GLY A 97 -5.97 10.00 -3.21
CA GLY A 97 -5.67 10.01 -1.79
C GLY A 97 -4.16 9.97 -1.53
N PRO A 98 -3.74 10.01 -0.26
CA PRO A 98 -2.33 10.01 0.12
C PRO A 98 -1.55 8.84 -0.48
N LEU A 99 -2.12 7.64 -0.53
CA LEU A 99 -1.42 6.46 -1.06
C LEU A 99 -1.15 6.61 -2.56
N ALA A 100 -2.17 7.02 -3.33
CA ALA A 100 -2.03 7.29 -4.76
C ALA A 100 -1.05 8.43 -5.08
N ILE A 101 -0.96 9.45 -4.21
CA ILE A 101 0.05 10.51 -4.34
C ILE A 101 1.46 9.95 -4.12
N VAL A 102 1.64 9.18 -3.04
CA VAL A 102 2.94 8.64 -2.60
C VAL A 102 3.50 7.63 -3.60
N GLN A 103 2.66 6.73 -4.11
CA GLN A 103 3.04 5.74 -5.12
C GLN A 103 3.19 6.39 -6.52
N GLY A 104 2.73 7.63 -6.68
CA GLY A 104 2.64 8.34 -7.96
C GLY A 104 1.41 7.90 -8.75
N ARG A 105 0.98 8.73 -9.72
CA ARG A 105 -0.15 8.49 -10.64
C ARG A 105 -0.01 7.24 -11.54
N ALA A 106 0.88 6.32 -11.19
CA ALA A 106 1.14 5.03 -11.81
C ALA A 106 0.54 3.84 -11.03
N SER A 107 -0.44 4.04 -10.14
CA SER A 107 -1.46 3.02 -9.88
C SER A 107 -2.39 2.90 -11.12
N THR A 108 -1.81 2.82 -12.32
CA THR A 108 -2.54 2.63 -13.57
C THR A 108 -2.88 1.16 -13.71
N SER A 109 -3.91 0.76 -12.94
CA SER A 109 -4.94 -0.16 -13.39
C SER A 109 -4.42 -1.43 -14.08
N GLY A 110 -3.66 -2.26 -13.35
CA GLY A 110 -3.28 -3.61 -13.78
C GLY A 110 -2.72 -3.69 -15.21
N ARG A 111 -2.07 -2.65 -15.74
CA ARG A 111 -1.56 -2.69 -17.12
C ARG A 111 -0.20 -3.38 -17.14
N GLN A 112 -0.26 -4.61 -17.63
CA GLN A 112 0.84 -5.48 -18.01
C GLN A 112 1.64 -6.08 -16.84
N ALA A 113 0.97 -6.86 -16.00
CA ALA A 113 1.45 -8.24 -15.90
C ALA A 113 1.27 -8.84 -17.30
N ALA A 114 2.16 -8.50 -18.24
CA ALA A 114 2.29 -9.28 -19.45
C ALA A 114 2.57 -10.65 -18.90
N ARG A 115 1.57 -11.56 -18.90
CA ARG A 115 1.64 -12.90 -18.29
C ARG A 115 3.07 -13.32 -18.45
N LEU A 116 3.85 -13.22 -17.37
CA LEU A 116 5.28 -13.38 -17.50
C LEU A 116 5.35 -14.82 -17.97
N PHE A 117 5.68 -15.04 -19.25
CA PHE A 117 5.53 -16.37 -19.85
C PHE A 117 6.41 -17.41 -19.13
N SER A 118 7.25 -16.95 -18.17
CA SER A 118 8.09 -17.71 -17.28
C SER A 118 7.60 -17.86 -15.82
N VAL A 119 6.53 -17.21 -15.35
CA VAL A 119 6.11 -17.28 -13.93
C VAL A 119 4.91 -18.24 -13.77
N PRO A 120 5.02 -19.26 -12.91
CA PRO A 120 3.89 -20.15 -12.60
C PRO A 120 2.68 -19.37 -12.05
N HIS A 121 1.46 -19.76 -12.44
CA HIS A 121 0.22 -19.10 -12.00
C HIS A 121 0.12 -18.97 -10.47
N VAL A 122 0.51 -20.01 -9.73
CA VAL A 122 0.51 -19.99 -8.25
C VAL A 122 1.40 -18.89 -7.67
N VAL A 123 2.59 -18.66 -8.25
CA VAL A 123 3.51 -17.61 -7.79
C VAL A 123 2.94 -16.23 -8.11
N GLN A 124 2.30 -16.09 -9.27
CA GLN A 124 1.62 -14.85 -9.64
C GLN A 124 0.42 -14.55 -8.71
N GLN A 125 -0.31 -15.60 -8.31
CA GLN A 125 -1.42 -15.50 -7.37
C GLN A 125 -0.97 -15.05 -5.98
N GLU A 126 0.05 -15.69 -5.41
CA GLU A 126 0.63 -15.30 -4.11
C GLU A 126 1.19 -13.86 -4.15
N THR A 127 1.85 -13.51 -5.25
CA THR A 127 2.37 -12.15 -5.48
C THR A 127 1.25 -11.11 -5.51
N THR A 128 0.15 -11.42 -6.21
CA THR A 128 -1.02 -10.54 -6.30
C THR A 128 -1.68 -10.38 -4.93
N LEU A 129 -1.81 -11.47 -4.18
CA LEU A 129 -2.37 -11.48 -2.84
C LEU A 129 -1.55 -10.60 -1.90
N ALA A 130 -0.23 -10.81 -1.84
CA ALA A 130 0.69 -10.00 -1.04
C ALA A 130 0.65 -8.50 -1.43
N TYR A 131 0.58 -8.21 -2.72
CA TYR A 131 0.44 -6.83 -3.20
C TYR A 131 -0.85 -6.18 -2.69
N LEU A 132 -2.00 -6.86 -2.81
CA LEU A 132 -3.28 -6.33 -2.37
C LEU A 132 -3.33 -6.14 -0.84
N GLU A 133 -2.77 -7.07 -0.07
CA GLU A 133 -2.62 -6.93 1.38
C GLU A 133 -1.77 -5.72 1.76
N ASN A 134 -0.66 -5.51 1.07
CA ASN A 134 0.19 -4.33 1.25
C ASN A 134 -0.58 -3.04 0.93
N GLN A 135 -1.41 -3.00 -0.12
CA GLN A 135 -2.24 -1.82 -0.42
C GLN A 135 -3.29 -1.54 0.65
N VAL A 136 -3.96 -2.58 1.17
CA VAL A 136 -4.93 -2.47 2.26
C VAL A 136 -4.24 -1.94 3.53
N ALA A 137 -3.10 -2.53 3.90
CA ALA A 137 -2.34 -2.13 5.09
C ALA A 137 -1.79 -0.69 4.96
N ALA A 138 -1.26 -0.32 3.79
CA ALA A 138 -0.75 1.02 3.53
C ALA A 138 -1.86 2.08 3.63
N ALA A 139 -3.02 1.82 3.00
CA ALA A 139 -4.15 2.74 3.06
C ALA A 139 -4.71 2.92 4.49
N LEU A 140 -4.75 1.83 5.26
CA LEU A 140 -5.13 1.86 6.68
C LEU A 140 -4.15 2.69 7.51
N THR A 141 -2.84 2.48 7.30
CA THR A 141 -1.78 3.18 8.04
C THR A 141 -1.77 4.67 7.74
N LEU A 142 -2.05 5.06 6.49
CA LEU A 142 -2.21 6.45 6.06
C LEU A 142 -3.54 7.08 6.52
N GLN A 143 -4.42 6.29 7.16
CA GLN A 143 -5.76 6.69 7.56
C GLN A 143 -6.60 7.23 6.38
N SER A 144 -6.41 6.66 5.19
CA SER A 144 -7.13 7.04 3.99
C SER A 144 -8.36 6.15 3.83
N SER A 145 -9.50 6.59 4.37
CA SER A 145 -10.72 5.77 4.43
C SER A 145 -11.26 5.34 3.06
N HIS A 146 -11.20 6.23 2.07
CA HIS A 146 -11.64 5.92 0.71
C HIS A 146 -10.72 4.91 0.02
N GLU A 147 -9.40 5.09 0.13
CA GLU A 147 -8.42 4.16 -0.44
C GLU A 147 -8.48 2.80 0.27
N TYR A 148 -8.64 2.78 1.59
CA TYR A 148 -8.79 1.56 2.37
C TYR A 148 -10.01 0.76 1.90
N ARG A 149 -11.17 1.42 1.77
CA ARG A 149 -12.39 0.77 1.26
C ARG A 149 -12.19 0.23 -0.15
N HIS A 150 -11.57 1.01 -1.04
CA HIS A 150 -11.31 0.59 -2.41
C HIS A 150 -10.45 -0.68 -2.47
N TRP A 151 -9.28 -0.66 -1.82
CA TRP A 151 -8.35 -1.78 -1.82
C TRP A 151 -8.91 -3.01 -1.11
N LEU A 152 -9.67 -2.81 -0.02
CA LEU A 152 -10.32 -3.91 0.70
C LEU A 152 -11.37 -4.62 -0.16
N LEU A 153 -12.21 -3.86 -0.88
CA LEU A 153 -13.21 -4.45 -1.78
C LEU A 153 -12.55 -5.19 -2.95
N LEU A 154 -11.45 -4.66 -3.48
CA LEU A 154 -10.69 -5.31 -4.54
C LEU A 154 -10.02 -6.61 -4.04
N TYR A 155 -9.40 -6.58 -2.86
CA TYR A 155 -8.85 -7.75 -2.19
C TYR A 155 -9.92 -8.83 -1.95
N ALA A 156 -11.08 -8.45 -1.41
CA ALA A 156 -12.18 -9.38 -1.18
C ALA A 156 -12.70 -10.02 -2.49
N ARG A 157 -12.84 -9.25 -3.56
CA ARG A 157 -13.23 -9.77 -4.88
C ARG A 157 -12.18 -10.73 -5.44
N TYR A 158 -10.90 -10.41 -5.27
CA TYR A 158 -9.81 -11.27 -5.69
C TYR A 158 -9.85 -12.63 -4.98
N LEU A 159 -10.05 -12.63 -3.66
CA LEU A 159 -10.19 -13.87 -2.88
C LEU A 159 -11.37 -14.72 -3.33
N VAL A 160 -12.51 -14.10 -3.67
CA VAL A 160 -13.68 -14.83 -4.20
C VAL A 160 -13.36 -15.47 -5.55
N ASN A 161 -12.78 -14.70 -6.47
CA ASN A 161 -12.48 -15.19 -7.82
C ASN A 161 -11.45 -16.32 -7.84
N GLU A 162 -10.40 -16.22 -7.02
CA GLU A 162 -9.37 -17.27 -6.90
C GLU A 162 -9.87 -18.47 -6.09
N GLY A 163 -10.81 -18.28 -5.16
CA GLY A 163 -11.46 -19.37 -4.43
C GLY A 163 -12.44 -20.19 -5.28
N GLU A 164 -12.90 -19.64 -6.40
CA GLU A 164 -13.86 -20.27 -7.31
C GLU A 164 -13.22 -21.17 -8.38
N VAL A 165 -11.90 -21.44 -8.30
CA VAL A 165 -11.23 -22.37 -9.23
C VAL A 165 -11.95 -23.73 -9.19
N PRO A 166 -12.57 -24.19 -10.30
CA PRO A 166 -13.31 -25.45 -10.35
C PRO A 166 -12.32 -26.61 -10.45
N GLY A 167 -11.74 -26.96 -9.30
CA GLY A 167 -10.81 -28.08 -9.15
C GLY A 167 -10.99 -28.85 -7.83
N GLY A 168 -11.95 -28.45 -6.99
CA GLY A 168 -12.41 -29.25 -5.87
C GLY A 168 -13.26 -30.40 -6.38
N SER A 169 -12.69 -31.61 -6.39
CA SER A 169 -13.30 -32.88 -6.76
C SER A 169 -14.79 -32.96 -6.43
N SER A 170 -15.63 -32.88 -7.45
CA SER A 170 -16.98 -33.45 -7.43
C SER A 170 -16.82 -34.96 -7.24
N ILE A 171 -16.92 -35.43 -6.00
CA ILE A 171 -17.09 -36.86 -5.72
C ILE A 171 -18.44 -37.24 -6.34
N PRO A 172 -18.50 -38.13 -7.34
CA PRO A 172 -19.78 -38.57 -7.86
C PRO A 172 -20.48 -39.38 -6.76
N LEU A 173 -21.60 -38.85 -6.25
CA LEU A 173 -22.58 -39.65 -5.53
C LEU A 173 -23.09 -40.72 -6.51
N GLY A 174 -22.58 -41.95 -6.35
CA GLY A 174 -23.13 -43.12 -7.03
C GLY A 174 -24.56 -43.39 -6.55
N PRO A 175 -25.45 -43.88 -7.44
CA PRO A 175 -26.84 -44.13 -7.06
C PRO A 175 -26.93 -45.29 -6.06
N ALA A 176 -27.84 -45.13 -5.10
CA ALA A 176 -28.22 -46.13 -4.12
C ALA A 176 -29.00 -47.29 -4.74
#